data_AF-A0A9X1VSF8-F1
#
_entry.id   AF-A0A9X1VSF8-F1
#
_cell.length_a   1.000
_cell.length_b   1.000
_cell.length_c   1.000
_cell.angle_alpha   90.00
_cell.angle_beta   90.00
_cell.angle_gamma   90.00
#
_symmetry.space_group_name_H-M   'P 1'
#
loop_
_entity.id
_entity.type
_entity.pdbx_description
1 polymer ?
#
loop_
_entity_poly.entity_id
_entity_poly.type
_entity_poly.pdbx_seq_one_letter_code
_entity_poly.pdbx_strand_id
1 'polypeptide(L)'
;MRWMLMAGALCGAPAWGAGPEPAESEAQCRSEVSRFEQAIGFVRQTSGNAAAAQLKEKLLPAKLEGDILAQGGYCGLARHLRDKKLSQQKLQF
;
A
#
# COMPACT_ATOMS: atom_id res chain seq x y z
N MET A 1 13.48 -11.42 -57.42
CA MET A 1 12.07 -11.31 -56.97
C MET A 1 12.09 -11.09 -55.45
N ARG A 2 12.30 -9.90 -54.87
CA ARG A 2 11.49 -8.67 -54.89
C ARG A 2 10.03 -8.93 -54.48
N TRP A 3 9.84 -9.21 -53.20
CA TRP A 3 8.59 -8.90 -52.49
C TRP A 3 8.89 -7.80 -51.48
N MET A 4 8.43 -6.61 -51.86
CA MET A 4 8.38 -5.40 -51.06
C MET A 4 7.18 -5.47 -50.11
N LEU A 5 7.43 -5.14 -48.84
CA LEU A 5 6.67 -4.23 -47.96
C LEU A 5 5.15 -4.12 -48.12
N MET A 6 4.43 -4.46 -47.04
CA MET A 6 3.31 -3.68 -46.47
C MET A 6 3.47 -3.80 -44.94
N ALA A 7 3.86 -2.77 -44.18
CA ALA A 7 3.11 -1.56 -43.83
C ALA A 7 1.79 -1.89 -43.11
N GLY A 8 1.69 -1.56 -41.82
CA GLY A 8 0.44 -1.70 -41.06
C GLY A 8 0.64 -1.69 -39.56
N ALA A 9 1.06 -0.55 -39.01
CA ALA A 9 0.92 -0.26 -37.60
C ALA A 9 -0.55 -0.40 -37.17
N LEU A 10 -0.81 -1.04 -36.03
CA LEU A 10 -1.92 -0.69 -35.15
C LEU A 10 -1.58 -1.13 -33.73
N CYS A 11 -1.43 -0.11 -32.90
CA CYS A 11 -1.28 -0.14 -31.46
C CYS A 11 -2.29 -1.11 -30.81
N GLY A 12 -1.78 -2.22 -30.26
CA GLY A 12 -2.47 -2.96 -29.22
C GLY A 12 -2.03 -2.42 -27.86
N ALA A 13 -2.48 -1.23 -27.48
CA ALA A 13 -2.37 -0.80 -26.09
C ALA A 13 -3.22 -1.77 -25.24
N PRO A 14 -2.72 -2.34 -24.14
CA PRO A 14 -3.61 -2.92 -23.14
C PRO A 14 -4.40 -1.77 -22.51
N ALA A 15 -5.56 -1.47 -23.10
CA ALA A 15 -6.61 -0.71 -22.45
C ALA A 15 -7.34 -1.64 -21.47
N TRP A 16 -6.66 -1.97 -20.37
CA TRP A 16 -7.32 -2.39 -19.13
C TRP A 16 -7.13 -1.19 -18.20
N GLY A 17 -8.00 -0.19 -18.29
CA GLY A 17 -9.33 -0.34 -17.73
C GLY A 17 -9.25 0.17 -16.31
N ALA A 18 -9.27 1.49 -16.15
CA ALA A 18 -9.70 2.13 -14.91
C ALA A 18 -11.20 1.84 -14.75
N GLY A 19 -11.53 0.58 -14.46
CA GLY A 19 -12.82 0.21 -13.91
C GLY A 19 -12.93 0.82 -12.51
N PRO A 20 -14.16 1.05 -12.01
CA PRO A 20 -14.33 1.42 -10.61
C PRO A 20 -13.53 0.43 -9.76
N GLU A 21 -12.63 0.94 -8.91
CA GLU A 21 -11.86 0.09 -8.01
C GLU A 21 -12.85 -0.90 -7.36
N PRO A 22 -12.66 -2.23 -7.53
CA PRO A 22 -13.54 -3.18 -6.87
C PRO A 22 -13.52 -2.81 -5.40
N ALA A 23 -14.71 -2.64 -4.79
CA ALA A 23 -14.83 -2.25 -3.39
C ALA A 23 -13.84 -3.10 -2.58
N GLU A 24 -12.78 -2.43 -2.10
CA GLU A 24 -11.61 -3.12 -1.58
C GLU A 24 -12.07 -4.00 -0.43
N SER A 25 -11.85 -5.31 -0.55
CA SER A 25 -12.34 -6.23 0.47
C SER A 25 -11.63 -5.93 1.79
N GLU A 26 -12.34 -6.06 2.90
CA GLU A 26 -11.74 -5.85 4.22
C GLU A 26 -10.49 -6.74 4.43
N ALA A 27 -10.46 -7.93 3.82
CA ALA A 27 -9.31 -8.81 3.82
C ALA A 27 -8.07 -8.20 3.14
N GLN A 28 -8.25 -7.50 2.02
CA GLN A 28 -7.16 -6.77 1.35
C GLN A 28 -6.66 -5.61 2.22
N CYS A 29 -7.58 -4.82 2.77
CA CYS A 29 -7.24 -3.71 3.65
C CYS A 29 -6.46 -4.18 4.90
N ARG A 30 -6.89 -5.29 5.52
CA ARG A 30 -6.18 -5.92 6.64
C ARG A 30 -4.79 -6.40 6.25
N SER A 31 -4.62 -6.92 5.03
CA SER A 31 -3.29 -7.33 4.53
C SER A 31 -2.33 -6.13 4.44
N GLU A 32 -2.80 -4.97 4.00
CA GLU A 32 -1.97 -3.77 3.94
C GLU A 32 -1.56 -3.28 5.32
N VAL A 33 -2.49 -3.24 6.27
CA VAL A 33 -2.20 -2.91 7.67
C VAL A 33 -1.21 -3.91 8.26
N SER A 34 -1.36 -5.19 7.96
CA SER A 34 -0.44 -6.24 8.41
C SER A 34 0.99 -6.02 7.92
N ARG A 35 1.20 -5.54 6.69
CA ARG A 35 2.54 -5.22 6.17
C ARG A 35 3.21 -4.09 6.95
N PHE A 36 2.46 -3.05 7.30
CA PHE A 36 2.96 -1.98 8.15
C PHE A 36 3.36 -2.51 9.54
N GLU A 37 2.49 -3.30 10.18
CA GLU A 37 2.79 -3.90 11.48
C GLU A 37 3.99 -4.86 11.44
N GLN A 38 4.18 -5.60 10.34
CA GLN A 38 5.36 -6.44 10.13
C GLN A 38 6.64 -5.59 10.06
N ALA A 39 6.60 -4.44 9.38
CA ALA A 39 7.74 -3.53 9.30
C ALA A 39 8.10 -2.95 10.69
N ILE A 40 7.10 -2.51 11.47
CA ILE A 40 7.31 -2.09 12.86
C ILE A 40 7.84 -3.26 13.72
N GLY A 41 7.33 -4.47 13.49
CA GLY A 41 7.79 -5.70 14.14
C GLY A 41 9.25 -6.04 13.84
N PHE A 42 9.73 -5.75 12.61
CA PHE A 42 11.13 -5.87 12.24
C PHE A 42 11.99 -4.85 13.00
N VAL A 43 11.58 -3.58 13.03
CA VAL A 43 12.28 -2.53 13.80
C VAL A 43 12.37 -2.90 15.28
N ARG A 44 11.31 -3.51 15.83
CA ARG A 44 11.32 -3.99 17.21
C ARG A 44 12.39 -5.05 17.44
N GLN A 45 12.59 -5.94 16.48
CA GLN A 45 13.61 -7.00 16.55
C GLN A 45 15.02 -6.45 16.38
N THR A 46 15.24 -5.46 15.50
CA THR A 46 16.57 -4.94 15.19
C THR A 46 17.03 -3.79 16.08
N SER A 47 16.10 -2.91 16.46
CA SER A 47 16.38 -1.63 17.14
C SER A 47 15.73 -1.56 18.54
N GLY A 48 14.96 -2.58 18.92
CA GLY A 48 14.33 -2.69 20.23
C GLY A 48 12.95 -2.04 20.32
N ASN A 49 12.28 -2.33 21.45
CA ASN A 49 10.87 -1.97 21.67
C ASN A 49 10.63 -0.45 21.67
N ALA A 50 11.53 0.32 22.28
CA ALA A 50 11.39 1.78 22.35
C ALA A 50 11.48 2.44 20.96
N ALA A 51 12.41 1.97 20.11
CA ALA A 51 12.57 2.49 18.76
C ALA A 51 11.34 2.19 17.89
N ALA A 52 10.82 0.96 17.95
CA ALA A 52 9.60 0.59 17.23
C ALA A 52 8.37 1.37 17.70
N ALA A 53 8.21 1.57 19.02
CA ALA A 53 7.10 2.34 19.57
C ALA A 53 7.16 3.82 19.15
N GLN A 54 8.33 4.46 19.26
CA GLN A 54 8.49 5.84 18.82
C GLN A 54 8.27 6.01 17.31
N LEU A 55 8.74 5.04 16.52
CA LEU A 55 8.54 5.05 15.09
C LEU A 55 7.05 4.89 14.74
N LYS A 56 6.36 3.92 15.35
CA LYS A 56 4.92 3.73 15.14
C LYS A 56 4.16 4.99 15.53
N GLU A 57 4.45 5.60 16.68
CA GLU A 57 3.80 6.83 17.12
C GLU A 57 4.05 8.02 16.17
N LYS A 58 5.24 8.13 15.56
CA LYS A 58 5.54 9.17 14.56
C LYS A 58 4.80 8.96 13.24
N LEU A 59 4.66 7.71 12.80
CA LEU A 59 4.09 7.36 11.50
C LEU A 59 2.57 7.24 11.55
N LEU A 60 2.05 6.66 12.62
CA LEU A 60 0.65 6.36 12.86
C LEU A 60 0.35 6.48 14.36
N PRO A 61 0.11 7.70 14.88
CA PRO A 61 -0.21 7.92 16.28
C PRO A 61 -1.44 7.12 16.71
N ALA A 62 -1.42 6.54 17.92
CA ALA A 62 -2.51 5.67 18.38
C ALA A 62 -3.90 6.34 18.34
N LYS A 63 -3.97 7.64 18.65
CA LYS A 63 -5.21 8.41 18.56
C LYS A 63 -5.74 8.47 17.12
N LEU A 64 -4.85 8.74 16.17
CA LEU A 64 -5.20 8.85 14.75
C LEU A 64 -5.59 7.48 14.18
N GLU A 65 -4.88 6.41 14.55
CA GLU A 65 -5.25 5.03 14.21
C GLU A 65 -6.67 4.72 14.69
N GLY A 66 -6.98 5.04 15.95
CA GLY A 66 -8.31 4.83 16.54
C GLY A 66 -9.41 5.66 15.83
N ASP A 67 -9.15 6.93 15.57
CA ASP A 67 -10.09 7.84 14.89
C ASP A 67 -10.40 7.32 13.47
N ILE A 68 -9.40 6.83 12.73
CA ILE A 68 -9.58 6.27 11.38
C ILE A 68 -10.32 4.93 11.41
N LEU A 69 -9.96 4.03 12.34
CA LEU A 69 -10.63 2.75 12.48
C LEU A 69 -12.12 2.92 12.84
N ALA A 70 -12.44 3.91 13.68
CA ALA A 70 -13.83 4.19 14.06
C ALA A 70 -14.67 4.73 12.88
N GLN A 71 -14.05 5.48 11.96
CA GLN A 71 -14.76 6.12 10.84
C GLN A 71 -14.81 5.25 9.57
N GLY A 72 -13.70 4.57 9.26
CA GLY A 72 -13.50 3.88 7.98
C GLY A 72 -12.99 2.44 8.12
N GLY A 73 -12.87 1.92 9.33
CA GLY A 73 -12.36 0.58 9.59
C GLY A 73 -10.97 0.34 9.02
N TYR A 74 -10.66 -0.93 8.73
CA TYR A 74 -9.36 -1.31 8.17
C TYR A 74 -9.09 -0.71 6.79
N CYS A 75 -10.12 -0.44 5.98
CA CYS A 75 -9.94 0.14 4.66
C CYS A 75 -9.63 1.64 4.72
N GLY A 76 -10.25 2.37 5.65
CA GLY A 76 -9.85 3.74 5.96
C GLY A 76 -8.40 3.81 6.42
N LEU A 77 -7.98 2.86 7.27
CA LEU A 77 -6.61 2.78 7.75
C LEU A 77 -5.63 2.41 6.63
N ALA A 78 -5.94 1.41 5.81
CA ALA A 78 -5.14 1.01 4.66
C ALA A 78 -4.95 2.16 3.67
N ARG A 79 -6.02 2.91 3.38
CA ARG A 79 -5.95 4.14 2.56
C ARG A 79 -5.01 5.17 3.16
N HIS A 80 -5.12 5.44 4.46
CA HIS A 80 -4.20 6.37 5.14
C HIS A 80 -2.74 5.90 5.03
N LEU A 81 -2.49 4.60 5.24
CA LEU A 81 -1.16 4.02 5.10
C LEU A 81 -0.61 4.14 3.67
N ARG A 82 -1.46 3.96 2.65
CA ARG A 82 -1.09 4.17 1.24
C ARG A 82 -0.76 5.63 0.93
N ASP A 83 -1.60 6.55 1.37
CA ASP A 83 -1.40 8.00 1.18
C ASP A 83 -0.09 8.46 1.81
N LYS A 84 0.26 7.89 2.97
CA LYS A 84 1.51 8.14 3.69
C LYS A 84 2.68 7.26 3.24
N LYS A 85 2.47 6.34 2.29
CA LYS A 85 3.45 5.37 1.77
C LYS A 85 4.08 4.49 2.86
N LEU A 86 3.33 4.20 3.92
CA LEU A 86 3.76 3.43 5.10
C LEU A 86 3.58 1.92 4.91
N SER A 87 2.72 1.49 3.99
CA SER A 87 2.51 0.08 3.63
C SER A 87 3.46 -0.43 2.51
N GLN A 88 4.31 0.45 1.97
CA GLN A 88 5.27 0.13 0.91
C GLN A 88 6.58 -0.38 1.53
N GLN A 89 7.28 -1.31 0.85
CA GLN A 89 8.58 -1.91 1.23
C GLN A 89 9.75 -0.91 1.38
N LYS A 90 9.48 0.40 1.38
CA LYS A 90 10.49 1.46 1.39
C LYS A 90 10.67 2.13 2.76
N LEU A 91 10.28 1.45 3.84
CA LEU A 91 10.81 1.75 5.16
C LEU A 91 12.22 1.15 5.24
N GLN A 92 13.16 1.77 4.50
CA GLN A 92 14.58 1.46 4.61
C GLN A 92 15.08 2.07 5.92
N PHE A 93 15.28 1.22 6.92
CA PHE A 93 16.00 1.53 8.16
C PHE A 93 17.48 1.25 7.98
#